data_AF-A0A5J5G8B8-F1
#
_entry.id   AF-A0A5J5G8B8-F1
#
_cell.length_a   1.000
_cell.length_b   1.000
_cell.length_c   1.000
_cell.angle_alpha   90.00
_cell.angle_beta   90.00
_cell.angle_gamma   90.00
#
_symmetry.space_group_name_H-M   'P 1'
#
loop_
_entity.id
_entity.type
_entity.pdbx_description
1 polymer ?
#
loop_
_entity_poly.entity_id
_entity_poly.type
_entity_poly.pdbx_seq_one_letter_code
_entity_poly.pdbx_strand_id
1 'polypeptide(L)'
;MNEENVNAASVAEEEGEDKAYALSRPVVHEGATYETLTMDFDAMTGSDILAATRQYKAENSQSINWAMELDKDYQAYIVAKAAHVHVGLIRALPAKDFTRLTLRAQNFLLL
;
A
#
# COMPACT_ATOMS: atom_id res chain seq x y z
N MET A 1 12.61 1.91 39.99
CA MET A 1 13.35 0.64 39.82
C MET A 1 12.35 -0.38 39.31
N ASN A 2 12.19 -0.74 38.03
CA ASN A 2 12.83 -0.47 36.73
C ASN A 2 11.65 -0.51 35.72
N GLU A 3 11.54 0.39 34.73
CA GLU A 3 12.16 0.29 33.38
C GLU A 3 11.92 -1.11 32.78
N GLU A 4 11.15 -1.27 31.70
CA GLU A 4 11.61 -0.90 30.37
C GLU A 4 10.45 -0.84 29.36
N ASN A 5 10.47 0.23 28.56
CA ASN A 5 9.70 0.49 27.36
C ASN A 5 10.34 -0.30 26.20
N VAL A 6 9.59 -1.10 25.46
CA VAL A 6 10.04 -1.64 24.16
C VAL A 6 9.07 -1.24 23.05
N ASN A 7 9.30 -0.02 22.61
CA ASN A 7 9.05 0.51 21.29
C ASN A 7 9.33 -0.54 20.19
N ALA A 8 8.29 -1.08 19.57
CA ALA A 8 8.38 -1.91 18.37
C ALA A 8 8.30 -1.02 17.11
N ALA A 9 9.26 -0.11 16.97
CA ALA A 9 9.54 0.59 15.73
C ALA A 9 11.03 0.45 15.44
N SER A 10 11.40 -0.59 14.68
CA SER A 10 12.57 -0.62 13.80
C SER A 10 12.78 -2.04 13.27
N VAL A 11 12.29 -2.30 12.06
CA VAL A 11 13.04 -3.12 11.11
C VAL A 11 12.84 -2.47 9.75
N ALA A 12 13.73 -1.54 9.42
CA ALA A 12 13.93 -1.06 8.06
C ALA A 12 15.39 -1.36 7.74
N GLU A 13 15.63 -2.57 7.24
CA GLU A 13 16.89 -2.93 6.60
C GLU A 13 16.78 -2.61 5.11
N GLU A 14 17.84 -2.00 4.60
CA GLU A 14 17.99 -1.49 3.24
C GLU A 14 18.03 -2.63 2.21
N GLU A 15 16.95 -2.85 1.46
CA GLU A 15 17.00 -3.56 0.18
C GLU A 15 16.12 -2.88 -0.87
N GLY A 16 16.76 -2.15 -1.80
CA GLY A 16 16.20 -1.75 -3.09
C GLY A 16 15.79 -0.28 -3.20
N GLU A 17 16.67 0.57 -3.73
CA GLU A 17 16.29 1.91 -4.24
C GLU A 17 15.11 1.84 -5.23
N ASP A 18 14.92 0.72 -5.93
CA ASP A 18 13.78 0.51 -6.85
C ASP A 18 12.42 0.29 -6.16
N LYS A 19 12.42 -0.15 -4.89
CA LYS A 19 11.20 -0.41 -4.11
C LYS A 19 10.71 0.83 -3.35
N ALA A 20 11.61 1.79 -3.11
CA ALA A 20 11.27 3.04 -2.45
C ALA A 20 10.61 4.05 -3.42
N TYR A 21 9.52 4.66 -2.98
CA TYR A 21 8.84 5.75 -3.69
C TYR A 21 8.81 6.99 -2.81
N ALA A 22 9.50 8.05 -3.24
CA ALA A 22 9.43 9.36 -2.61
C ALA A 22 8.11 10.05 -2.95
N LEU A 23 7.34 10.40 -1.92
CA LEU A 23 6.11 11.16 -2.08
C LEU A 23 6.40 12.59 -2.53
N SER A 24 5.52 13.14 -3.36
CA SER A 24 5.70 14.51 -3.85
C SER A 24 5.57 15.56 -2.74
N ARG A 25 4.85 15.22 -1.66
CA ARG A 25 4.69 16.00 -0.44
C ARG A 25 4.54 15.05 0.76
N PRO A 26 4.99 15.45 1.96
CA PRO A 26 4.76 14.69 3.17
C PRO A 26 3.26 14.53 3.44
N VAL A 27 2.84 13.33 3.85
CA VAL A 27 1.45 13.02 4.19
C VAL A 27 1.38 12.62 5.66
N VAL A 28 0.46 13.23 6.42
CA VAL A 28 0.20 12.86 7.81
C VAL A 28 -0.97 11.89 7.84
N HIS A 29 -0.76 10.70 8.38
CA HIS A 29 -1.81 9.69 8.56
C HIS A 29 -1.64 9.02 9.92
N GLU A 30 -2.72 8.92 10.69
CA GLU A 30 -2.72 8.30 12.03
C GLU A 30 -1.63 8.83 12.99
N GLY A 31 -1.25 10.10 12.83
CA GLY A 31 -0.25 10.76 13.68
C GLY A 31 1.22 10.56 13.24
N ALA A 32 1.46 9.79 12.16
CA ALA A 32 2.77 9.63 11.55
C ALA A 32 2.89 10.44 10.25
N THR A 33 4.07 10.99 9.99
CA THR A 33 4.40 11.69 8.74
C THR A 33 5.15 10.74 7.81
N TYR A 34 4.63 10.57 6.61
CA TYR A 34 5.21 9.75 5.56
C TYR A 34 5.79 10.64 4.46
N GLU A 35 7.08 10.49 4.18
CA GLU A 35 7.76 11.15 3.05
C GLU A 35 8.13 10.14 1.96
N THR A 36 8.30 8.88 2.34
CA THR A 36 8.63 7.77 1.46
C THR A 36 7.70 6.58 1.75
N LEU A 37 7.41 5.80 0.72
CA LEU A 37 6.73 4.52 0.81
C LEU A 37 7.59 3.46 0.15
N THR A 38 7.93 2.41 0.89
CA THR A 38 8.57 1.22 0.32
C THR A 38 7.47 0.25 -0.10
N MET A 39 7.46 -0.19 -1.35
CA MET A 39 6.54 -1.20 -1.85
C MET A 39 7.31 -2.37 -2.41
N ASP A 40 7.02 -3.56 -1.90
CA ASP A 40 7.62 -4.80 -2.39
C ASP A 40 6.55 -5.69 -3.04
N PHE A 41 6.39 -5.56 -4.36
CA PHE A 41 5.47 -6.40 -5.13
C PHE A 41 6.00 -7.82 -5.31
N ASP A 42 7.32 -8.02 -5.31
CA ASP A 42 7.95 -9.33 -5.53
C ASP A 42 7.82 -10.23 -4.30
N ALA A 43 7.79 -9.65 -3.11
CA ALA A 43 7.53 -10.37 -1.87
C ALA A 43 6.06 -10.74 -1.67
N MET A 44 5.14 -10.20 -2.48
CA MET A 44 3.71 -10.51 -2.35
C MET A 44 3.42 -11.97 -2.73
N THR A 45 2.57 -12.60 -1.93
CA THR A 45 2.07 -13.94 -2.20
C THR A 45 0.64 -13.89 -2.72
N GLY A 46 0.16 -15.01 -3.29
CA GLY A 46 -1.25 -15.14 -3.67
C GLY A 46 -2.20 -14.93 -2.48
N SER A 47 -1.77 -15.25 -1.25
CA SER A 47 -2.55 -14.98 -0.04
C SER A 47 -2.76 -13.49 0.20
N ASP A 48 -1.76 -12.66 -0.10
CA ASP A 48 -1.85 -11.20 0.05
C ASP A 48 -2.83 -10.60 -0.96
N ILE A 49 -2.78 -11.08 -2.21
CA ILE A 49 -3.73 -10.71 -3.27
C ILE A 49 -5.15 -11.09 -2.85
N LEU A 50 -5.38 -12.34 -2.42
CA LEU A 50 -6.70 -12.80 -2.00
C LEU A 50 -7.21 -12.04 -0.78
N ALA A 51 -6.33 -11.69 0.17
CA ALA A 51 -6.68 -10.86 1.32
C ALA A 51 -7.11 -9.45 0.90
N ALA A 52 -6.36 -8.81 -0.01
CA ALA A 52 -6.73 -7.53 -0.60
C ALA A 52 -8.08 -7.61 -1.33
N THR A 53 -8.30 -8.64 -2.14
CA THR A 53 -9.56 -8.88 -2.85
C THR A 53 -10.74 -9.00 -1.87
N ARG A 54 -10.57 -9.76 -0.78
CA ARG A 54 -11.62 -9.93 0.23
C ARG A 54 -11.96 -8.61 0.90
N GLN A 55 -10.95 -7.83 1.29
CA GLN A 55 -11.14 -6.52 1.93
C GLN A 55 -11.85 -5.54 0.99
N TYR A 56 -11.38 -5.46 -0.26
CA TYR A 56 -12.01 -4.66 -1.30
C TYR A 56 -13.47 -5.05 -1.55
N LYS A 57 -13.78 -6.35 -1.69
CA LYS A 57 -15.15 -6.85 -1.92
C LYS A 57 -16.06 -6.63 -0.72
N ALA A 58 -15.53 -6.66 0.50
CA ALA A 58 -16.29 -6.37 1.70
C ALA A 58 -16.77 -4.90 1.72
N GLU A 59 -15.90 -3.96 1.31
CA GLU A 59 -16.24 -2.54 1.21
C GLU A 59 -17.10 -2.23 -0.02
N ASN A 60 -16.88 -2.93 -1.14
CA ASN A 60 -17.53 -2.70 -2.44
C ASN A 60 -18.54 -3.80 -2.81
N SER A 61 -19.25 -4.36 -1.82
CA SER A 61 -20.09 -5.57 -1.99
C SER A 61 -21.24 -5.45 -3.01
N GLN A 62 -21.61 -4.23 -3.40
CA GLN A 62 -22.66 -3.95 -4.39
C GLN A 62 -22.11 -3.67 -5.80
N SER A 63 -20.79 -3.54 -5.94
CA SER A 63 -20.16 -3.15 -7.20
C SER A 63 -19.84 -4.37 -8.05
N ILE A 64 -20.47 -4.45 -9.23
CA ILE A 64 -20.13 -5.46 -10.24
C ILE A 64 -18.89 -4.96 -11.00
N ASN A 65 -17.72 -5.42 -10.59
CA ASN A 65 -16.46 -5.08 -11.23
C ASN A 65 -15.99 -6.22 -12.13
N TRP A 66 -16.15 -6.02 -13.44
CA TRP A 66 -15.80 -7.00 -14.47
C TRP A 66 -14.29 -7.13 -14.71
N ALA A 67 -13.50 -6.15 -14.27
CA ALA A 67 -12.04 -6.15 -14.35
C ALA A 67 -11.46 -5.43 -13.13
N MET A 68 -11.27 -6.17 -12.04
CA MET A 68 -10.76 -5.60 -10.77
C MET A 68 -9.34 -5.04 -10.94
N GLU A 69 -8.56 -5.65 -11.82
CA GLU A 69 -7.17 -5.28 -12.15
C GLU A 69 -7.06 -3.87 -12.74
N LEU A 70 -8.17 -3.33 -13.29
CA LEU A 70 -8.26 -1.97 -13.82
C LEU A 70 -8.89 -0.97 -12.84
N ASP A 71 -9.45 -1.43 -11.72
CA ASP A 71 -10.05 -0.56 -10.71
C ASP A 71 -8.96 0.05 -9.83
N LYS A 72 -8.93 1.39 -9.78
CA LYS A 72 -7.99 2.16 -8.98
C LYS A 72 -8.13 1.94 -7.49
N ASP A 73 -9.34 1.65 -7.02
CA ASP A 73 -9.57 1.38 -5.60
C ASP A 73 -9.01 0.00 -5.23
N TYR A 74 -9.21 -1.01 -6.06
CA TYR A 74 -8.57 -2.31 -5.87
C TYR A 74 -7.04 -2.23 -5.98
N GLN A 75 -6.52 -1.48 -6.97
CA GLN A 75 -5.09 -1.22 -7.08
C GLN A 75 -4.53 -0.56 -5.81
N ALA A 76 -5.27 0.34 -5.17
CA ALA A 76 -4.85 0.95 -3.91
C ALA A 76 -4.75 -0.06 -2.76
N TYR A 77 -5.63 -1.06 -2.72
CA TYR A 77 -5.52 -2.20 -1.79
C TYR A 77 -4.26 -3.02 -2.02
N ILE A 78 -3.88 -3.26 -3.27
CA ILE A 78 -2.66 -4.00 -3.62
C ILE A 78 -1.42 -3.20 -3.23
N VAL A 79 -1.38 -1.89 -3.53
CA VAL A 79 -0.30 -0.99 -3.07
C VAL A 79 -0.17 -1.02 -1.56
N ALA A 80 -1.29 -0.95 -0.83
CA ALA A 80 -1.29 -0.95 0.63
C ALA A 80 -0.70 -2.25 1.20
N LYS A 81 -0.99 -3.40 0.59
CA LYS A 81 -0.38 -4.68 0.97
C LYS A 81 1.11 -4.72 0.66
N ALA A 82 1.51 -4.31 -0.54
CA ALA A 82 2.92 -4.25 -0.94
C ALA A 82 3.75 -3.30 -0.05
N ALA A 83 3.13 -2.25 0.48
CA ALA A 83 3.77 -1.27 1.35
C ALA A 83 3.60 -1.55 2.85
N HIS A 84 2.87 -2.59 3.24
CA HIS A 84 2.53 -2.87 4.63
C HIS A 84 1.88 -1.68 5.38
N VAL A 85 1.08 -0.89 4.68
CA VAL A 85 0.36 0.27 5.25
C VAL A 85 -1.15 0.09 5.14
N HIS A 86 -1.90 0.94 5.85
CA HIS A 86 -3.35 0.97 5.72
C HIS A 86 -3.78 1.57 4.36
N VAL A 87 -4.83 1.02 3.74
CA VAL A 87 -5.36 1.52 2.44
C VAL A 87 -5.81 2.98 2.51
N GLY A 88 -6.24 3.42 3.70
CA GLY A 88 -6.59 4.82 3.97
C GLY A 88 -5.43 5.79 3.74
N LEU A 89 -4.18 5.39 4.03
CA LEU A 89 -3.00 6.20 3.73
C LEU A 89 -2.84 6.35 2.22
N ILE A 90 -2.94 5.25 1.47
CA ILE A 90 -2.81 5.26 0.01
C ILE A 90 -3.87 6.17 -0.62
N ARG A 91 -5.12 6.07 -0.16
CA ARG A 91 -6.23 6.94 -0.61
C ARG A 91 -6.04 8.41 -0.22
N ALA A 92 -5.31 8.70 0.86
CA ALA A 92 -5.02 10.06 1.31
C ALA A 92 -3.81 10.71 0.61
N LEU A 93 -3.07 9.96 -0.22
CA LEU A 93 -1.93 10.50 -0.96
C LEU A 93 -2.33 11.60 -1.95
N PRO A 94 -1.41 12.51 -2.31
CA PRO A 94 -1.62 13.43 -3.41
C PRO A 94 -2.01 12.68 -4.69
N ALA A 95 -2.96 13.21 -5.46
CA ALA A 95 -3.51 12.54 -6.65
C ALA A 95 -2.43 12.08 -7.66
N LYS A 96 -1.35 12.85 -7.78
CA LYS A 96 -0.19 12.50 -8.62
C LYS A 96 0.50 11.22 -8.13
N ASP A 97 0.71 11.09 -6.83
CA ASP A 97 1.36 9.93 -6.22
C ASP A 97 0.43 8.73 -6.25
N PHE A 98 -0.83 8.91 -5.83
CA PHE A 98 -1.86 7.88 -5.94
C PHE A 98 -1.97 7.30 -7.35
N THR A 99 -2.00 8.14 -8.38
CA THR A 99 -2.08 7.69 -9.78
C THR A 99 -0.87 6.88 -10.20
N ARG A 100 0.34 7.29 -9.78
CA ARG A 100 1.58 6.56 -10.10
C ARG A 100 1.65 5.22 -9.40
N LEU A 101 1.28 5.16 -8.11
CA LEU A 101 1.31 3.93 -7.34
C LEU A 101 0.27 2.93 -7.85
N THR A 102 -0.95 3.39 -8.13
CA THR A 102 -2.00 2.53 -8.70
C THR A 102 -1.64 2.03 -10.10
N LEU A 103 -0.95 2.81 -10.92
CA LEU A 103 -0.42 2.36 -12.21
C LEU A 103 0.67 1.28 -12.06
N ARG A 104 1.54 1.38 -11.05
CA ARG A 104 2.52 0.31 -10.75
C ARG A 104 1.81 -0.99 -10.36
N ALA A 105 0.81 -0.92 -9.48
CA ALA A 105 0.01 -2.07 -9.12
C ALA A 105 -0.77 -2.65 -10.31
N GLN A 106 -1.32 -1.79 -11.19
CA GLN A 106 -1.95 -2.24 -12.43
C GLN A 106 -0.98 -3.05 -13.29
N ASN A 107 0.21 -2.51 -13.55
CA ASN A 107 1.20 -3.21 -14.37
C ASN A 107 1.56 -4.56 -13.76
N PHE A 108 1.76 -4.63 -12.44
CA PHE A 108 2.00 -5.87 -11.72
C PHE A 108 0.89 -6.91 -11.88
N LEU A 109 -0.38 -6.50 -11.77
CA LEU A 109 -1.54 -7.40 -11.90
C LEU A 109 -1.78 -7.90 -13.34
N LEU A 110 -1.20 -7.23 -14.34
CA LEU A 110 -1.39 -7.55 -15.76
C LEU A 110 -0.21 -8.32 -16.38
N LEU A 111 0.83 -8.64 -15.59
CA LEU A 111 1.94 -9.53 -15.99
C LEU A 111 1.45 -10.98 -16.17
#